data_AF-A0A3P6R1T4-F1
#
_entry.id   AF-A0A3P6R1T4-F1
#
_cell.length_a   1.000
_cell.length_b   1.000
_cell.length_c   1.000
_cell.angle_alpha   90.00
_cell.angle_beta   90.00
_cell.angle_gamma   90.00
#
_symmetry.space_group_name_H-M   'P 1'
#
loop_
_entity.id
_entity.type
_entity.pdbx_description
1 polymer ?
#
loop_
_entity_poly.entity_id
_entity_poly.type
_entity_poly.pdbx_seq_one_letter_code
_entity_poly.pdbx_strand_id
1 'polypeptide(L)'
;MFVITNLETLGAPLAMTMFSWNKQETVQYMSLMHGGFGFVGFVMYAISVFYDFGKVLDHRIGVSIGLFALVLFHMLTFPWWGLPGSTPYQQEYIIVNGTKILNPDPVGCKTSFDWCAYTPPINPILFVVAYVFMGTMQGVLLLSGSVARMLGPIFVA
;
A
#
# COMPACT_ATOMS: atom_id res chain seq x y z
N MET A 1 -0.89 8.60 -8.86
CA MET A 1 0.35 8.06 -9.45
C MET A 1 1.47 7.99 -8.43
N PHE A 2 1.91 9.11 -7.84
CA PHE A 2 3.01 9.10 -6.86
C PHE A 2 2.85 8.06 -5.73
N VAL A 3 1.70 8.02 -5.05
CA VAL A 3 1.47 7.10 -3.91
C VAL A 3 1.59 5.62 -4.31
N ILE A 4 0.97 5.23 -5.42
CA ILE A 4 0.99 3.83 -5.88
C ILE A 4 2.37 3.42 -6.37
N THR A 5 3.06 4.26 -7.15
CA THR A 5 4.42 3.93 -7.59
C THR A 5 5.37 3.77 -6.41
N ASN A 6 5.23 4.60 -5.36
CA ASN A 6 5.98 4.42 -4.12
C ASN A 6 5.60 3.10 -3.41
N LEU A 7 4.32 2.75 -3.34
CA LEU A 7 3.88 1.49 -2.75
C LEU A 7 4.28 0.25 -3.56
N GLU A 8 4.35 0.33 -4.87
CA GLU A 8 4.83 -0.74 -5.75
C GLU A 8 6.33 -0.95 -5.57
N THR A 9 7.09 0.14 -5.48
CA THR A 9 8.54 0.10 -5.36
C THR A 9 8.99 -0.28 -3.95
N LEU A 10 8.35 0.29 -2.92
CA LEU A 10 8.72 0.12 -1.51
C LEU A 10 7.88 -0.94 -0.78
N GLY A 11 6.79 -1.42 -1.38
CA GLY A 11 5.89 -2.37 -0.73
C GLY A 11 6.58 -3.69 -0.40
N ALA A 12 7.37 -4.24 -1.32
CA ALA A 12 8.09 -5.49 -1.10
C ALA A 12 9.11 -5.38 0.07
N PRO A 13 10.04 -4.40 0.10
CA PRO A 13 10.95 -4.25 1.23
C PRO A 13 10.22 -3.90 2.54
N LEU A 14 9.13 -3.14 2.48
CA LEU A 14 8.29 -2.87 3.66
C LEU A 14 7.67 -4.16 4.22
N ALA A 15 7.11 -5.00 3.36
CA ALA A 15 6.47 -6.24 3.79
C ALA A 15 7.48 -7.24 4.38
N MET A 16 8.67 -7.36 3.79
CA MET A 16 9.75 -8.19 4.34
C MET A 16 10.26 -7.69 5.69
N THR A 17 10.25 -6.38 5.93
CA THR A 17 10.75 -5.78 7.19
C THR A 17 9.70 -5.75 8.29
N MET A 18 8.43 -5.45 7.96
CA MET A 18 7.34 -5.28 8.92
C MET A 18 6.58 -6.58 9.23
N PHE A 19 6.39 -7.44 8.22
CA PHE A 19 5.64 -8.71 8.36
C PHE A 19 6.54 -9.95 8.39
N SER A 20 7.86 -9.77 8.21
CA SER A 20 8.84 -10.86 8.14
C SER A 20 8.49 -11.94 7.09
N TRP A 21 7.83 -11.54 6.00
CA TRP A 21 7.55 -12.45 4.89
C TRP A 21 8.81 -12.80 4.13
N ASN A 22 8.88 -14.04 3.64
CA ASN A 22 9.98 -14.45 2.79
C ASN A 22 9.86 -13.80 1.40
N LYS A 23 10.94 -13.81 0.60
CA LYS A 23 10.94 -13.23 -0.76
C LYS A 23 9.84 -13.83 -1.65
N GLN A 24 9.70 -15.16 -1.61
CA GLN A 24 8.68 -15.88 -2.38
C GLN A 24 7.26 -15.50 -1.94
N GLU A 25 7.00 -15.48 -0.64
CA GLU A 25 5.69 -15.12 -0.08
C GLU A 25 5.34 -13.66 -0.40
N THR A 26 6.31 -12.75 -0.25
CA THR A 26 6.13 -11.33 -0.55
C THR A 26 5.70 -11.12 -1.99
N VAL A 27 6.34 -11.79 -2.95
CA VAL A 27 5.97 -11.70 -4.37
C VAL A 27 4.56 -12.28 -4.61
N GLN A 28 4.21 -13.40 -3.96
CA GLN A 28 2.89 -14.00 -4.09
C GLN A 28 1.79 -13.09 -3.54
N TYR A 29 1.96 -12.55 -2.34
CA TYR A 29 0.99 -11.62 -1.74
C TYR A 29 0.90 -10.31 -2.50
N MET A 30 2.01 -9.74 -2.98
CA MET A 30 2.00 -8.53 -3.82
C MET A 30 1.27 -8.74 -5.14
N SER A 31 1.48 -9.89 -5.78
CA SER A 31 0.77 -10.26 -7.01
C SER A 31 -0.72 -10.44 -6.76
N LEU A 32 -1.11 -11.06 -5.65
CA LEU A 32 -2.51 -11.22 -5.25
C LEU A 32 -3.17 -9.87 -4.97
N MET A 33 -2.48 -8.97 -4.26
CA MET A 33 -2.94 -7.61 -4.00
C MET A 33 -3.15 -6.81 -5.30
N HIS A 34 -2.20 -6.91 -6.24
CA HIS A 34 -2.34 -6.26 -7.55
C HIS A 34 -3.47 -6.87 -8.38
N GLY A 35 -3.61 -8.19 -8.38
CA GLY A 35 -4.72 -8.88 -9.03
C GLY A 35 -6.07 -8.44 -8.47
N GLY A 36 -6.18 -8.34 -7.14
CA GLY A 36 -7.37 -7.85 -6.44
C GLY A 36 -7.71 -6.42 -6.81
N PHE A 37 -6.72 -5.51 -6.85
CA PHE A 37 -6.91 -4.14 -7.31
C PHE A 37 -7.46 -4.11 -8.75
N GLY A 38 -6.85 -4.88 -9.65
CA GLY A 38 -7.26 -4.95 -11.06
C GLY A 38 -8.69 -5.48 -11.22
N PHE A 39 -9.06 -6.50 -10.44
CA PHE A 39 -10.40 -7.06 -10.43
C PHE A 39 -11.44 -6.06 -9.95
N VAL A 40 -11.20 -5.36 -8.84
CA VAL A 40 -12.14 -4.34 -8.36
C VAL A 40 -12.22 -3.17 -9.35
N GLY A 41 -11.10 -2.77 -9.97
CA GLY A 41 -11.10 -1.80 -11.05
C GLY A 41 -11.95 -2.22 -12.26
N PHE A 42 -11.88 -3.50 -12.65
CA PHE A 42 -12.72 -4.07 -13.71
C PHE A 42 -14.20 -4.05 -13.34
N VAL A 43 -14.55 -4.42 -12.09
CA VAL A 43 -15.94 -4.37 -11.61
C VAL A 43 -16.47 -2.94 -11.62
N MET A 44 -15.69 -1.97 -11.14
CA MET A 44 -16.08 -0.55 -11.17
C MET A 44 -16.28 -0.05 -12.60
N TYR A 45 -15.41 -0.44 -13.53
CA TYR A 45 -15.57 -0.12 -14.95
C TYR A 45 -16.84 -0.75 -15.53
N ALA A 46 -17.10 -2.03 -15.24
CA ALA A 46 -18.31 -2.71 -15.69
C ALA A 46 -19.58 -2.00 -15.16
N ILE A 47 -19.60 -1.61 -13.88
CA ILE A 47 -20.71 -0.83 -13.30
C ILE A 47 -20.85 0.52 -14.04
N SER A 48 -19.74 1.15 -14.43
CA SER A 48 -19.76 2.42 -15.17
C SER A 48 -20.29 2.34 -16.61
N VAL A 49 -20.34 1.15 -17.19
CA VAL A 49 -21.01 0.93 -18.48
C VAL A 49 -22.53 0.90 -18.30
N PHE A 50 -23.02 0.35 -17.18
CA PHE A 50 -24.46 0.29 -16.91
C PHE A 50 -25.01 1.57 -16.28
N TYR A 51 -24.19 2.28 -15.50
CA TYR A 51 -24.56 3.52 -14.82
C TYR A 51 -23.77 4.71 -15.38
N ASP A 52 -24.48 5.73 -15.83
CA ASP A 52 -23.94 6.98 -16.36
C ASP A 52 -23.37 7.84 -15.19
N PHE A 53 -22.22 7.44 -14.63
CA PHE A 53 -21.58 8.09 -13.46
C PHE A 53 -21.29 9.58 -13.68
N GLY A 54 -21.17 10.01 -14.95
CA GLY A 54 -20.95 11.41 -15.32
C GLY A 54 -22.08 12.36 -14.91
N LYS A 55 -23.29 11.85 -14.64
CA LYS A 55 -24.42 12.65 -14.12
C LYS A 55 -24.54 12.64 -12.60
N VAL A 56 -23.88 11.71 -11.92
CA VAL A 56 -24.04 11.48 -10.48
C VAL A 56 -22.85 12.04 -9.69
N LEU A 57 -21.65 12.02 -10.25
CA LEU A 57 -20.43 12.41 -9.54
C LEU A 57 -19.85 13.69 -10.15
N ASP A 58 -20.04 14.81 -9.47
CA ASP A 58 -19.30 16.03 -9.78
C ASP A 58 -17.80 15.75 -9.65
N HIS A 59 -17.04 16.17 -10.66
CA HIS A 59 -15.60 15.99 -10.70
C HIS A 59 -14.93 16.47 -9.40
N ARG A 60 -15.37 17.62 -8.86
CA ARG A 60 -14.94 18.22 -7.59
C ARG A 60 -15.10 17.28 -6.40
N ILE A 61 -16.27 16.68 -6.26
CA ILE A 61 -16.59 15.76 -5.17
C ILE A 61 -15.75 14.48 -5.32
N GLY A 62 -15.61 13.96 -6.54
CA GLY A 62 -14.80 12.78 -6.81
C GLY A 62 -13.33 12.94 -6.43
N VAL A 63 -12.72 14.11 -6.72
CA VAL A 63 -11.34 14.38 -6.31
C VAL A 63 -11.22 14.59 -4.81
N SER A 64 -12.16 15.30 -4.17
CA SER A 64 -12.15 15.48 -2.72
C SER A 64 -12.25 14.13 -1.98
N ILE A 65 -13.14 13.23 -2.41
CA ILE A 65 -13.26 11.87 -1.86
C ILE A 65 -11.97 11.08 -2.07
N GLY A 66 -11.41 11.11 -3.28
CA GLY A 66 -10.15 10.41 -3.57
C GLY A 66 -8.98 10.94 -2.74
N LEU A 67 -8.89 12.25 -2.52
CA LEU A 67 -7.83 12.86 -1.70
C LEU A 67 -8.00 12.49 -0.22
N PHE A 68 -9.23 12.53 0.29
CA PHE A 68 -9.53 12.11 1.66
C PHE A 68 -9.21 10.63 1.87
N ALA A 69 -9.57 9.75 0.93
CA ALA A 69 -9.24 8.33 0.99
C ALA A 69 -7.73 8.07 0.96
N LEU A 70 -6.97 8.82 0.15
CA LEU A 70 -5.50 8.77 0.14
C LEU A 70 -4.91 9.13 1.51
N VAL A 71 -5.39 10.20 2.14
CA VAL A 71 -4.94 10.61 3.48
C VAL A 71 -5.30 9.56 4.52
N LEU A 72 -6.53 9.04 4.46
CA LEU A 72 -7.01 8.00 5.37
C LEU A 72 -6.15 6.74 5.28
N PHE A 73 -5.77 6.32 4.08
CA PHE A 73 -4.88 5.17 3.91
C PHE A 73 -3.51 5.38 4.55
N HIS A 74 -2.89 6.55 4.37
CA HIS A 74 -1.60 6.82 5.01
C HIS A 74 -1.77 6.81 6.53
N MET A 75 -2.86 7.36 7.06
CA MET A 75 -3.14 7.23 8.49
C MET A 75 -3.33 5.78 8.93
N LEU A 76 -4.07 4.96 8.19
CA LEU A 76 -4.32 3.56 8.56
C LEU A 76 -3.09 2.66 8.44
N THR A 77 -2.23 2.92 7.44
CA THR A 77 -1.02 2.13 7.20
C THR A 77 0.19 2.63 7.98
N PHE A 78 0.09 3.79 8.65
CA PHE A 78 1.17 4.26 9.52
C PHE A 78 1.23 3.42 10.80
N PRO A 79 2.42 2.93 11.20
CA PRO A 79 2.59 2.21 12.45
C PRO A 79 2.47 3.19 13.61
N TRP A 80 1.26 3.30 14.16
CA TRP A 80 1.01 4.14 15.32
C TRP A 80 1.73 3.57 16.54
N TRP A 81 2.52 4.43 17.19
CA TRP A 81 3.14 4.26 18.52
C TRP A 81 2.28 3.61 19.64
N GLY A 82 0.95 3.50 19.48
CA GLY A 82 0.04 2.89 20.45
C GLY A 82 -0.30 1.41 20.19
N LEU A 83 0.20 0.79 19.11
CA LEU A 83 -0.04 -0.62 18.81
C LEU A 83 0.92 -1.52 19.62
N PRO A 84 0.42 -2.61 20.27
CA PRO A 84 1.27 -3.52 21.01
C PRO A 84 2.09 -4.42 20.06
N GLY A 85 3.41 -4.42 20.21
CA GLY A 85 4.33 -5.29 19.46
C GLY A 85 5.58 -4.53 19.01
N SER A 86 6.71 -5.22 18.87
CA SER A 86 7.93 -4.69 18.26
C SER A 86 8.20 -5.45 16.98
N THR A 87 8.65 -4.76 15.93
CA THR A 87 9.09 -5.44 14.71
C THR A 87 10.29 -6.35 15.02
N PRO A 88 10.29 -7.61 14.54
CA PRO A 88 11.40 -8.52 14.80
C PRO A 88 12.63 -8.09 13.98
N TYR A 89 13.79 -8.10 14.64
CA TYR A 89 15.07 -7.92 13.98
C TYR A 89 15.40 -9.14 13.11
N GLN A 90 16.10 -8.89 12.00
CA GLN A 90 16.50 -9.93 11.07
C GLN A 90 17.49 -10.88 11.70
N GLN A 91 17.25 -12.18 11.50
CA GLN A 91 18.17 -13.24 11.90
C GLN A 91 19.26 -13.40 10.83
N GLU A 92 20.42 -12.79 11.06
CA GLU A 92 21.58 -12.87 10.15
C GLU A 92 22.20 -14.27 10.11
N TYR A 93 22.09 -15.03 11.20
CA TYR A 93 22.65 -16.38 11.33
C TYR A 93 21.58 -17.37 11.75
N ILE A 94 21.51 -18.50 11.06
CA ILE A 94 20.73 -19.65 11.47
C ILE A 94 21.69 -20.77 11.92
N ILE A 95 21.29 -21.51 12.96
CA ILE A 95 22.07 -22.64 13.46
C ILE A 95 21.55 -23.89 12.74
N VAL A 96 22.31 -24.36 11.75
CA VAL A 96 22.00 -25.63 11.07
C VAL A 96 23.07 -26.63 11.49
N ASN A 97 22.67 -27.71 12.16
CA ASN A 97 23.57 -28.77 12.59
C ASN A 97 24.75 -28.29 13.47
N GLY A 98 24.52 -27.27 14.32
CA GLY A 98 25.52 -26.72 15.24
C GLY A 98 26.51 -25.73 14.62
N THR A 99 26.47 -25.49 13.31
CA THR A 99 27.27 -24.45 12.64
C THR A 99 26.42 -23.19 12.41
N LYS A 100 27.01 -22.03 12.69
CA LYS A 100 26.40 -20.72 12.39
C LYS A 100 26.62 -20.45 10.90
N ILE A 101 25.57 -20.59 10.11
CA ILE A 101 25.59 -20.25 8.69
C ILE A 101 24.87 -18.92 8.46
N LEU A 102 25.33 -18.14 7.49
CA LEU A 102 24.66 -16.92 7.06
C LEU A 102 23.29 -17.29 6.51
N ASN A 103 22.23 -16.66 7.01
CA ASN A 103 20.88 -16.91 6.55
C ASN A 103 20.74 -16.44 5.08
N PRO A 104 20.41 -17.32 4.12
CA PRO A 104 20.23 -16.92 2.71
C PRO A 104 19.03 -15.98 2.51
N ASP A 105 18.04 -16.01 3.41
CA ASP A 105 16.84 -15.19 3.37
C ASP A 105 16.58 -14.53 4.74
N PRO A 106 17.32 -13.47 5.10
CA PRO A 106 17.06 -12.72 6.32
C PRO A 106 15.74 -11.96 6.19
N VAL A 107 14.76 -12.35 7.00
CA VAL A 107 13.45 -11.68 7.11
C VAL A 107 13.41 -10.76 8.33
N GLY A 108 12.72 -9.63 8.24
CA GLY A 108 12.62 -8.65 9.31
C GLY A 108 13.57 -7.45 9.18
N CYS A 109 13.57 -6.61 10.20
CA CYS A 109 14.27 -5.33 10.18
C CYS A 109 15.80 -5.49 10.36
N LYS A 110 16.59 -4.71 9.62
CA LYS A 110 18.05 -4.68 9.80
C LYS A 110 18.45 -4.19 11.18
N THR A 111 19.41 -4.88 11.79
CA THR A 111 20.03 -4.54 13.09
C THR A 111 20.65 -3.13 13.10
N SER A 112 21.03 -2.61 11.93
CA SER A 112 21.52 -1.24 11.73
C SER A 112 20.47 -0.14 11.95
N PHE A 113 19.18 -0.49 12.07
CA PHE A 113 18.08 0.47 12.19
C PHE A 113 17.53 0.50 13.62
N ASP A 114 17.81 1.59 14.33
CA ASP A 114 17.34 1.80 15.70
C ASP A 114 15.81 1.98 15.79
N TRP A 115 15.17 2.35 14.68
CA TRP A 115 13.73 2.59 14.63
C TRP A 115 12.87 1.35 14.81
N CYS A 116 13.45 0.17 14.65
CA CYS A 116 12.73 -1.09 14.79
C CYS A 116 12.38 -1.43 16.24
N ALA A 117 13.10 -0.86 17.22
CA ALA A 117 12.83 -1.04 18.64
C ALA A 117 11.55 -0.34 19.11
N TYR A 118 11.17 0.77 18.47
CA TYR A 118 10.02 1.58 18.87
C TYR A 118 8.87 1.56 17.85
N THR A 119 9.07 0.95 16.68
CA THR A 119 8.05 0.87 15.64
C THR A 119 7.27 -0.44 15.78
N PRO A 120 5.95 -0.38 16.02
CA PRO A 120 5.13 -1.58 16.08
C PRO A 120 4.83 -2.13 14.68
N PRO A 121 4.70 -3.46 14.52
CA PRO A 121 4.31 -4.07 13.27
C PRO A 121 2.85 -3.74 12.94
N ILE A 122 2.58 -3.46 11.66
CA ILE A 122 1.22 -3.23 11.17
C ILE A 122 0.48 -4.57 11.07
N ASN A 123 -0.85 -4.57 11.14
CA ASN A 123 -1.62 -5.79 10.88
C ASN A 123 -1.60 -6.10 9.36
N PRO A 124 -1.12 -7.29 8.93
CA PRO A 124 -1.00 -7.61 7.51
C PRO A 124 -2.35 -7.64 6.79
N ILE A 125 -3.43 -8.06 7.46
CA ILE A 125 -4.78 -8.10 6.86
C ILE A 125 -5.28 -6.68 6.59
N LEU A 126 -5.08 -5.78 7.56
CA LEU A 126 -5.47 -4.37 7.41
C LEU A 126 -4.71 -3.74 6.23
N PHE A 127 -3.41 -4.02 6.12
CA PHE A 127 -2.59 -3.53 5.02
C PHE A 127 -3.09 -4.03 3.66
N VAL A 128 -3.36 -5.33 3.53
CA VAL A 128 -3.87 -5.94 2.28
C VAL A 128 -5.21 -5.34 1.87
N VAL A 129 -6.16 -5.25 2.80
CA VAL A 129 -7.49 -4.67 2.53
C VAL A 129 -7.36 -3.20 2.13
N ALA A 130 -6.61 -2.40 2.89
CA ALA A 130 -6.42 -0.99 2.61
C ALA A 130 -5.74 -0.77 1.24
N TYR A 131 -4.78 -1.63 0.87
CA TYR A 131 -4.10 -1.59 -0.42
C TYR A 131 -5.06 -1.81 -1.60
N VAL A 132 -5.89 -2.85 -1.53
CA VAL A 132 -6.86 -3.18 -2.61
C VAL A 132 -7.91 -2.07 -2.77
N PHE A 133 -8.43 -1.52 -1.66
CA PHE A 133 -9.42 -0.43 -1.71
C PHE A 133 -8.84 0.91 -2.19
N MET A 134 -7.55 1.16 -1.97
CA MET A 134 -6.90 2.40 -2.41
C MET A 134 -6.56 2.42 -3.89
N GLY A 135 -6.12 1.28 -4.44
CA GLY A 135 -5.81 1.18 -5.87
C GLY A 135 -7.00 1.59 -6.75
N THR A 136 -8.21 1.32 -6.30
CA THR A 136 -9.45 1.60 -7.03
C THR A 136 -9.83 3.08 -6.97
N MET A 137 -9.62 3.73 -5.81
CA MET A 137 -9.84 5.17 -5.62
C MET A 137 -8.89 6.02 -6.48
N GLN A 138 -7.65 5.57 -6.69
CA GLN A 138 -6.76 6.22 -7.66
C GLN A 138 -7.29 6.11 -9.09
N GLY A 139 -7.89 4.98 -9.46
CA GLY A 139 -8.56 4.81 -10.75
C GLY A 139 -9.66 5.85 -10.97
N VAL A 140 -10.47 6.11 -9.94
CA VAL A 140 -11.50 7.17 -9.97
C VAL A 140 -10.87 8.56 -10.11
N LEU A 141 -9.78 8.85 -9.39
CA LEU A 141 -9.05 10.11 -9.51
C LEU A 141 -8.52 10.35 -10.95
N LEU A 142 -8.02 9.31 -11.61
CA LEU A 142 -7.52 9.38 -12.99
C LEU A 142 -8.66 9.61 -13.99
N LEU A 143 -9.78 8.89 -13.84
CA LEU A 143 -10.96 9.02 -14.68
C LEU A 143 -11.60 10.40 -14.56
N SER A 144 -11.62 10.94 -13.34
CA SER A 144 -12.17 12.28 -13.08
C SER A 144 -11.30 13.38 -13.74
N GLY A 145 -10.04 13.08 -14.04
CA GLY A 145 -9.07 14.04 -14.57
C GLY A 145 -8.30 14.65 -13.42
N SER A 146 -7.01 14.37 -13.33
CA SER A 146 -6.10 14.83 -12.27
C SER A 146 -6.34 16.27 -11.80
N VAL A 147 -5.92 16.61 -10.57
CA VAL A 147 -5.94 17.97 -9.99
C VAL A 147 -5.60 19.11 -10.98
N ALA A 148 -4.78 18.82 -12.00
CA ALA A 148 -4.52 19.67 -13.17
C ALA A 148 -5.77 20.20 -13.91
N ARG A 149 -6.86 19.43 -14.08
CA ARG A 149 -8.12 19.91 -14.68
C ARG A 149 -8.90 20.85 -13.77
N MET A 150 -8.78 20.70 -12.44
CA MET A 150 -9.39 21.63 -11.49
C MET A 150 -8.61 22.93 -11.32
N LEU A 151 -7.28 22.85 -11.36
CA LEU A 151 -6.41 24.00 -11.19
C LEU A 151 -6.10 24.74 -12.50
N GLY A 152 -6.26 24.08 -13.65
CA GLY A 152 -6.07 24.70 -14.97
C GLY A 152 -6.81 26.03 -15.14
N PRO A 153 -8.10 26.15 -14.76
CA PRO A 153 -8.83 27.41 -14.82
C PRO A 153 -8.32 28.50 -13.88
N ILE A 154 -7.57 28.15 -12.82
CA ILE A 154 -7.03 29.08 -11.82
C ILE A 154 -5.65 29.59 -12.24
N PHE A 155 -4.88 28.79 -12.99
CA PHE A 155 -3.54 29.17 -13.47
C PHE A 155 -3.53 29.80 -14.87
N VAL A 156 -4.64 29.72 -15.60
CA VAL A 156 -4.80 30.31 -16.95
C VAL A 156 -5.60 31.63 -16.91
N ALA A 157 -6.09 32.03 -15.75
CA ALA A 157 -6.64 33.36 -15.48
C ALA A 157 -5.56 34.25 -14.83
#